data_AF-A0A315YL51-F1
#
_entry.id   AF-A0A315YL51-F1
#
_cell.length_a   1.000
_cell.length_b   1.000
_cell.length_c   1.000
_cell.angle_alpha   90.00
_cell.angle_beta   90.00
_cell.angle_gamma   90.00
#
_symmetry.space_group_name_H-M   'P 1'
#
loop_
_entity.id
_entity.type
_entity.pdbx_description
1 polymer ?
#
loop_
_entity_poly.entity_id
_entity_poly.type
_entity_poly.pdbx_seq_one_letter_code
_entity_poly.pdbx_strand_id
1 'polypeptide(L)'
;MKKTIAKITAALSAAVMCALPMANAITSSAATSSVKTFRTYIDIDATDYDLHEFEYDRRFGGSYKNTTTFRGYKVFLAGDIDHTTPQTGRSCLFIESDGLRRFQGTVATETYDCTYANASVNGFKNSITKVIWAFNDWKNAGHTDYYDDFEDKVTEEIVLVGDTNRNGTIELSDAVYILQYVANPIKYSGIDKKAADIDGNGYVNSYDALLIQRYQSGLINSFGDVQA
;
A
#
# COMPACT_ATOMS: atom_id res chain seq x y z
N MET A 1 23.74 -35.06 -14.02
CA MET A 1 23.23 -33.71 -13.71
C MET A 1 21.71 -33.61 -13.61
N LYS A 2 20.90 -34.30 -14.44
CA LYS A 2 19.42 -34.25 -14.35
C LYS A 2 18.79 -34.73 -13.03
N LYS A 3 19.40 -35.73 -12.36
CA LYS A 3 18.87 -36.30 -11.10
C LYS A 3 19.02 -35.37 -9.89
N THR A 4 19.96 -34.42 -9.91
CA THR A 4 20.24 -33.53 -8.77
C THR A 4 19.29 -32.34 -8.74
N ILE A 5 18.95 -31.78 -9.91
CA ILE A 5 17.97 -30.68 -10.04
C ILE A 5 16.58 -31.16 -9.61
N ALA A 6 16.16 -32.35 -10.04
CA ALA A 6 14.86 -32.93 -9.65
C ALA A 6 14.70 -33.11 -8.13
N LYS A 7 15.79 -33.45 -7.43
CA LYS A 7 15.78 -33.61 -5.96
C LYS A 7 15.67 -32.27 -5.22
N ILE A 8 16.29 -31.21 -5.74
CA ILE A 8 16.18 -29.86 -5.16
C ILE A 8 14.77 -29.29 -5.37
N THR A 9 14.18 -29.49 -6.56
CA THR A 9 12.80 -29.06 -6.83
C THR A 9 11.78 -29.82 -5.97
N ALA A 10 11.95 -31.13 -5.80
CA ALA A 10 11.09 -31.92 -4.92
C ALA A 10 11.24 -31.52 -3.44
N ALA A 11 12.45 -31.18 -2.99
CA ALA A 11 12.70 -30.72 -1.63
C ALA A 11 12.10 -29.33 -1.36
N LEU A 12 12.15 -28.41 -2.34
CA LEU A 12 11.47 -27.12 -2.24
C LEU A 12 9.94 -27.27 -2.21
N SER A 13 9.37 -28.11 -3.08
CA SER A 13 7.93 -28.40 -3.05
C SER A 13 7.52 -29.09 -1.75
N ALA A 14 8.33 -30.00 -1.21
CA ALA A 14 8.07 -30.64 0.07
C ALA A 14 8.20 -29.68 1.25
N ALA A 15 9.20 -28.79 1.27
CA ALA A 15 9.32 -27.77 2.32
C ALA A 15 8.17 -26.75 2.30
N VAL A 16 7.72 -26.34 1.10
CA VAL A 16 6.51 -25.52 0.93
C VAL A 16 5.27 -26.29 1.40
N MET A 17 5.13 -27.58 1.07
CA MET A 17 3.99 -28.40 1.51
C MET A 17 4.05 -28.78 3.00
N CYS A 18 5.23 -28.89 3.59
CA CYS A 18 5.45 -29.19 5.01
C CYS A 18 5.46 -27.94 5.89
N ALA A 19 5.42 -26.73 5.30
CA ALA A 19 5.09 -25.47 5.98
C ALA A 19 3.58 -25.16 5.97
N LEU A 20 2.75 -25.99 5.31
CA LEU A 20 1.29 -25.94 5.36
C LEU A 20 0.58 -26.61 6.56
N PRO A 21 1.23 -27.20 7.60
CA PRO A 21 0.46 -27.86 8.64
C PRO A 21 -0.15 -26.79 9.55
N MET A 22 -1.36 -26.34 9.21
CA MET A 22 -2.42 -25.88 10.13
C MET A 22 -3.77 -25.60 9.44
N ALA A 23 -4.04 -26.10 8.23
CA ALA A 23 -5.34 -25.93 7.58
C ALA A 23 -6.46 -26.89 8.10
N ASN A 24 -6.25 -27.61 9.20
CA ASN A 24 -7.17 -28.68 9.65
C ASN A 24 -8.10 -28.31 10.82
N ALA A 25 -8.24 -27.04 11.16
CA ALA A 25 -9.23 -26.58 12.14
C ALA A 25 -9.74 -25.16 11.85
N ILE A 26 -10.22 -24.91 10.62
CA ILE A 26 -11.01 -23.72 10.31
C ILE A 26 -12.44 -24.21 10.12
N THR A 27 -13.19 -24.26 11.22
CA THR A 27 -14.65 -24.32 11.11
C THR A 27 -15.09 -23.03 10.43
N SER A 28 -15.59 -23.15 9.21
CA SER A 28 -16.16 -22.04 8.44
C SER A 28 -17.35 -21.43 9.20
N SER A 29 -17.12 -20.36 9.95
CA SER A 29 -18.18 -19.46 10.39
C SER A 29 -18.33 -18.36 9.33
N ALA A 30 -19.49 -18.33 8.69
CA ALA A 30 -20.10 -17.24 7.91
C ALA A 30 -19.16 -16.17 7.30
N ALA A 31 -19.17 -16.09 5.97
CA ALA A 31 -18.59 -15.04 5.14
C ALA A 31 -18.72 -13.64 5.78
N THR A 32 -17.70 -13.24 6.53
CA THR A 32 -17.51 -11.87 6.94
C THR A 32 -16.89 -11.23 5.71
N SER A 33 -17.63 -10.32 5.06
CA SER A 33 -17.10 -9.54 3.93
C SER A 33 -15.82 -8.86 4.40
N SER A 34 -14.68 -9.44 4.03
CA SER A 34 -13.39 -8.97 4.50
C SER A 34 -13.14 -7.57 3.98
N VAL A 35 -12.71 -6.67 4.86
CA VAL A 35 -12.49 -5.26 4.55
C VAL A 35 -11.34 -5.16 3.54
N LYS A 36 -11.49 -4.40 2.46
CA LYS A 36 -10.41 -4.22 1.49
C LYS A 36 -9.49 -3.11 1.95
N THR A 37 -8.20 -3.41 2.09
CA THR A 37 -7.20 -2.40 2.43
C THR A 37 -6.53 -1.89 1.16
N PHE A 38 -6.57 -0.57 0.95
CA PHE A 38 -5.87 0.13 -0.11
C PHE A 38 -4.67 0.87 0.46
N ARG A 39 -3.54 0.80 -0.24
CA ARG A 39 -2.37 1.65 0.05
C ARG A 39 -2.12 2.54 -1.15
N THR A 40 -1.98 3.83 -0.90
CA THR A 40 -1.62 4.82 -1.93
C THR A 40 -0.19 5.24 -1.71
N TYR A 41 0.64 5.12 -2.75
CA TYR A 41 2.00 5.63 -2.81
C TYR A 41 1.95 6.99 -3.52
N ILE A 42 2.38 8.02 -2.81
CA ILE A 42 2.41 9.40 -3.31
C ILE A 42 3.83 9.67 -3.79
N ASP A 43 3.99 9.77 -5.10
CA ASP A 43 5.26 10.05 -5.75
C ASP A 43 5.27 11.52 -6.21
N ILE A 44 6.37 12.22 -5.96
CA ILE A 44 6.57 13.59 -6.45
C ILE A 44 7.83 13.68 -7.32
N ASP A 45 7.81 14.60 -8.28
CA ASP A 45 8.98 15.00 -9.07
C ASP A 45 9.30 16.48 -8.84
N ALA A 46 10.07 16.75 -7.80
CA ALA A 46 10.54 18.08 -7.44
C ALA A 46 11.93 18.38 -8.01
N THR A 47 12.43 17.64 -9.02
CA THR A 47 13.82 17.77 -9.53
C THR A 47 14.18 19.19 -9.99
N ASP A 48 13.21 19.96 -10.48
CA ASP A 48 13.38 21.35 -10.91
C ASP A 48 13.01 22.37 -9.82
N TYR A 49 12.60 21.92 -8.64
CA TYR A 49 12.02 22.73 -7.58
C TYR A 49 12.85 22.64 -6.30
N ASP A 50 13.04 23.78 -5.63
CA ASP A 50 13.64 23.83 -4.30
C ASP A 50 12.54 23.75 -3.24
N LEU A 51 11.71 22.71 -3.33
CA LEU A 51 10.54 22.48 -2.49
C LEU A 51 10.95 22.27 -1.02
N HIS A 52 10.17 22.87 -0.11
CA HIS A 52 10.34 22.75 1.34
C HIS A 52 9.08 22.33 2.06
N GLU A 53 7.91 22.62 1.49
CA GLU A 53 6.62 22.27 2.08
C GLU A 53 5.73 21.63 1.01
N PHE A 54 5.07 20.54 1.39
CA PHE A 54 4.14 19.80 0.56
C PHE A 54 2.88 19.47 1.37
N GLU A 55 1.74 19.99 0.94
CA GLU A 55 0.42 19.61 1.45
C GLU A 55 -0.34 18.84 0.36
N TYR A 56 -0.94 17.73 0.77
CA TYR A 56 -1.74 16.86 -0.08
C TYR A 56 -3.10 16.61 0.60
N ASP A 57 -4.13 17.32 0.14
CA ASP A 57 -5.52 17.15 0.57
C ASP A 57 -6.25 16.22 -0.36
N ARG A 58 -6.73 15.09 0.15
CA ARG A 58 -7.52 14.10 -0.59
C ARG A 58 -8.94 14.06 -0.05
N ARG A 59 -9.90 14.00 -0.97
CA ARG A 59 -11.32 13.78 -0.66
C ARG A 59 -11.90 12.64 -1.48
N PHE A 60 -12.51 11.69 -0.79
CA PHE A 60 -13.26 10.60 -1.37
C PHE A 60 -14.71 11.01 -1.66
N GLY A 61 -15.18 10.67 -2.86
CA GLY A 61 -16.54 10.86 -3.33
C GLY A 61 -17.36 9.56 -3.39
N GLY A 62 -18.64 9.71 -3.76
CA GLY A 62 -19.54 8.58 -4.01
C GLY A 62 -19.63 7.59 -2.84
N SER A 63 -19.67 6.29 -3.17
CA SER A 63 -19.73 5.21 -2.19
C SER A 63 -18.49 5.14 -1.29
N TYR A 64 -17.33 5.62 -1.75
CA TYR A 64 -16.06 5.56 -1.00
C TYR A 64 -16.00 6.56 0.16
N LYS A 65 -16.69 7.71 0.04
CA LYS A 65 -16.68 8.78 1.07
C LYS A 65 -16.96 8.27 2.48
N ASN A 66 -18.02 7.46 2.62
CA ASN A 66 -18.51 7.01 3.94
C ASN A 66 -18.12 5.56 4.27
N THR A 67 -17.40 4.89 3.37
CA THR A 67 -16.98 3.48 3.55
C THR A 67 -15.46 3.34 3.65
N THR A 68 -14.73 4.44 3.49
CA THR A 68 -13.27 4.46 3.57
C THR A 68 -12.84 5.05 4.91
N THR A 69 -11.99 4.33 5.63
CA THR A 69 -11.44 4.72 6.92
C THR A 69 -9.92 4.79 6.79
N PHE A 70 -9.35 5.94 7.17
CA PHE A 70 -7.91 6.10 7.23
C PHE A 70 -7.31 5.21 8.33
N ARG A 71 -6.19 4.54 8.04
CA ARG A 71 -5.54 3.58 8.94
C ARG A 71 -4.16 4.04 9.39
N GLY A 72 -3.51 4.89 8.61
CA GLY A 72 -2.18 5.38 8.92
C GLY A 72 -1.47 5.85 7.67
N TYR A 73 -0.30 6.42 7.89
CA TYR A 73 0.57 6.94 6.85
C TYR A 73 2.03 6.71 7.24
N LYS A 74 2.91 6.78 6.24
CA LYS A 74 4.36 6.74 6.41
C LYS A 74 4.97 7.77 5.50
N VAL A 75 5.85 8.61 6.04
CA VAL A 75 6.63 9.59 5.27
C VAL A 75 8.07 9.10 5.21
N PHE A 76 8.69 9.18 4.02
CA PHE A 76 10.05 8.68 3.77
C PHE A 76 11.12 9.78 3.86
N LEU A 77 10.72 10.96 4.30
CA LEU A 77 11.58 12.10 4.57
C LEU A 77 11.59 12.41 6.07
N ALA A 78 12.70 12.95 6.56
CA ALA A 78 12.77 13.49 7.91
C ALA A 78 12.27 14.95 7.89
N GLY A 79 11.56 15.39 8.90
CA GLY A 79 11.03 16.75 8.97
C GLY A 79 9.84 16.85 9.90
N ASP A 80 9.16 17.99 9.83
CA ASP A 80 7.90 18.20 10.53
C ASP A 80 6.76 17.65 9.66
N ILE A 81 6.04 16.69 10.23
CA ILE A 81 5.07 15.88 9.51
C ILE A 81 3.77 15.90 10.31
N ASP A 82 2.69 16.24 9.63
CA ASP A 82 1.34 16.15 10.20
C ASP A 82 0.41 15.43 9.22
N HIS A 83 -0.55 14.73 9.78
CA HIS A 83 -1.62 14.10 9.00
C HIS A 83 -2.92 14.22 9.76
N THR A 84 -3.90 14.82 9.12
CA THR A 84 -5.21 15.03 9.70
C THR A 84 -6.30 14.41 8.85
N THR A 85 -7.35 13.94 9.51
CA THR A 85 -8.60 13.52 8.87
C THR A 85 -9.71 14.48 9.28
N PRO A 86 -9.75 15.70 8.70
CA PRO A 86 -10.59 16.79 9.21
C PRO A 86 -12.10 16.51 9.07
N GLN A 87 -12.49 15.53 8.25
CA GLN A 87 -13.87 15.06 8.11
C GLN A 87 -13.89 13.66 7.47
N THR A 88 -15.04 12.98 7.56
CA THR A 88 -15.25 11.66 6.93
C THR A 88 -14.96 11.71 5.43
N GLY A 89 -14.11 10.78 4.98
CA GLY A 89 -13.71 10.68 3.58
C GLY A 89 -12.74 11.79 3.14
N ARG A 90 -12.02 12.43 4.06
CA ARG A 90 -10.94 13.37 3.74
C ARG A 90 -9.68 13.04 4.54
N SER A 91 -8.53 13.11 3.89
CA SER A 91 -7.21 13.15 4.53
C SER A 91 -6.44 14.37 4.05
N CYS A 92 -5.62 14.94 4.92
CA CYS A 92 -4.66 15.98 4.57
C CYS A 92 -3.32 15.57 5.17
N LEU A 93 -2.34 15.36 4.28
CA LEU A 93 -0.95 15.10 4.64
C LEU A 93 -0.16 16.38 4.46
N PHE A 94 0.59 16.76 5.49
CA PHE A 94 1.50 17.90 5.49
C PHE A 94 2.93 17.41 5.75
N ILE A 95 3.87 17.87 4.92
CA ILE A 95 5.28 17.56 5.04
C ILE A 95 6.08 18.86 4.89
N GLU A 96 6.81 19.24 5.94
CA GLU A 96 7.86 20.24 5.88
C GLU A 96 9.22 19.56 6.05
N SER A 97 10.07 19.63 5.02
CA SER A 97 11.34 18.91 5.01
C SER A 97 12.33 19.51 4.02
N ASP A 98 13.57 19.72 4.47
CA ASP A 98 14.70 20.02 3.57
C ASP A 98 14.94 18.90 2.54
N GLY A 99 14.49 17.68 2.83
CA GLY A 99 14.59 16.52 1.95
C GLY A 99 13.67 16.56 0.74
N LEU A 100 12.72 17.50 0.68
CA LEU A 100 11.85 17.73 -0.47
C LEU A 100 12.58 18.44 -1.62
N ARG A 101 13.67 19.16 -1.33
CA ARG A 101 14.43 19.90 -2.33
C ARG A 101 14.97 18.95 -3.38
N ARG A 102 14.61 19.18 -4.64
CA ARG A 102 15.09 18.36 -5.77
C ARG A 102 14.74 16.87 -5.62
N PHE A 103 13.75 16.54 -4.79
CA PHE A 103 13.37 15.15 -4.50
C PHE A 103 12.66 14.51 -5.69
N GLN A 104 12.88 13.22 -5.87
CA GLN A 104 12.15 12.43 -6.85
C GLN A 104 11.87 11.04 -6.27
N GLY A 105 10.59 10.64 -6.29
CA GLY A 105 10.15 9.32 -5.87
C GLY A 105 9.02 9.38 -4.84
N THR A 106 8.84 8.28 -4.11
CA THR A 106 7.77 8.15 -3.11
C THR A 106 8.08 8.98 -1.87
N VAL A 107 7.31 10.03 -1.66
CA VAL A 107 7.43 10.89 -0.48
C VAL A 107 6.68 10.30 0.71
N ALA A 108 5.53 9.67 0.46
CA ALA A 108 4.69 9.09 1.50
C ALA A 108 3.81 7.94 1.00
N THR A 109 3.31 7.14 1.94
CA THR A 109 2.17 6.26 1.74
C THR A 109 1.04 6.59 2.69
N GLU A 110 -0.20 6.43 2.23
CA GLU A 110 -1.39 6.42 3.07
C GLU A 110 -2.13 5.09 2.93
N THR A 111 -2.58 4.52 4.05
CA THR A 111 -3.31 3.26 4.10
C THR A 111 -4.77 3.50 4.52
N TYR A 112 -5.68 2.83 3.84
CA TYR A 112 -7.12 2.94 4.05
C TYR A 112 -7.80 1.59 4.05
N ASP A 113 -8.79 1.47 4.91
CA ASP A 113 -9.72 0.35 4.92
C ASP A 113 -11.02 0.76 4.23
N CYS A 114 -11.56 -0.11 3.38
CA CYS A 114 -12.78 0.14 2.64
C CYS A 114 -13.79 -0.98 2.85
N THR A 115 -14.96 -0.62 3.36
CA THR A 115 -16.08 -1.54 3.60
C THR A 115 -17.07 -1.59 2.43
N TYR A 116 -16.82 -0.85 1.35
CA TYR A 116 -17.66 -0.89 0.17
C TYR A 116 -17.50 -2.24 -0.54
N ALA A 117 -18.58 -3.03 -0.62
CA ALA A 117 -18.56 -4.40 -1.14
C ALA A 117 -17.96 -4.52 -2.56
N ASN A 118 -18.20 -3.53 -3.42
CA ASN A 118 -17.70 -3.52 -4.80
C ASN A 118 -16.42 -2.68 -4.95
N ALA A 119 -15.68 -2.45 -3.86
CA ALA A 119 -14.46 -1.67 -3.92
C ALA A 119 -13.45 -2.32 -4.88
N SER A 120 -12.83 -1.50 -5.72
CA SER A 120 -11.79 -1.88 -6.66
C SER A 120 -10.75 -0.79 -6.73
N VAL A 121 -9.52 -1.11 -7.15
CA VAL A 121 -8.45 -0.11 -7.29
C VAL A 121 -8.88 1.06 -8.19
N ASN A 122 -9.50 0.77 -9.33
CA ASN A 122 -9.98 1.80 -10.25
C ASN A 122 -11.14 2.62 -9.67
N GLY A 123 -12.08 1.98 -8.98
CA GLY A 123 -13.18 2.69 -8.32
C GLY A 123 -12.68 3.59 -7.19
N PHE A 124 -11.71 3.11 -6.40
CA PHE A 124 -11.08 3.88 -5.33
C PHE A 124 -10.35 5.10 -5.91
N LYS A 125 -9.51 4.89 -6.94
CA LYS A 125 -8.80 5.95 -7.66
C LYS A 125 -9.75 7.02 -8.22
N ASN A 126 -10.78 6.60 -8.94
CA ASN A 126 -11.71 7.53 -9.61
C ASN A 126 -12.68 8.22 -8.63
N SER A 127 -12.67 7.83 -7.35
CA SER A 127 -13.46 8.50 -6.32
C SER A 127 -12.72 9.67 -5.68
N ILE A 128 -11.43 9.85 -5.98
CA ILE A 128 -10.58 10.85 -5.33
C ILE A 128 -10.60 12.17 -6.09
N THR A 129 -10.82 13.27 -5.36
CA THR A 129 -10.40 14.61 -5.75
C THR A 129 -9.26 15.05 -4.85
N LYS A 130 -8.23 15.70 -5.40
CA LYS A 130 -7.06 16.17 -4.65
C LYS A 130 -6.90 17.68 -4.76
N VAL A 131 -6.26 18.28 -3.76
CA VAL A 131 -5.72 19.65 -3.78
C VAL A 131 -4.29 19.57 -3.27
N ILE A 132 -3.36 20.19 -3.98
CA ILE A 132 -1.93 20.15 -3.66
C ILE A 132 -1.44 21.57 -3.41
N TRP A 133 -0.70 21.73 -2.31
CA TRP A 133 0.11 22.91 -2.07
C TRP A 133 1.59 22.60 -1.95
N ALA A 134 2.41 23.42 -2.59
CA ALA A 134 3.85 23.20 -2.76
C ALA A 134 4.58 24.53 -2.72
N PHE A 135 5.55 24.67 -1.80
CA PHE A 135 6.25 25.94 -1.54
C PHE A 135 7.76 25.76 -1.43
N ASN A 136 8.54 26.77 -1.86
CA ASN A 136 10.00 26.75 -1.87
C ASN A 136 10.68 27.16 -0.55
N ASP A 137 10.03 27.98 0.30
CA ASP A 137 10.52 28.41 1.62
C ASP A 137 9.41 29.13 2.44
N TRP A 138 8.88 28.49 3.48
CA TRP A 138 7.96 29.13 4.44
C TRP A 138 8.65 30.27 5.23
N LYS A 139 9.97 30.18 5.47
CA LYS A 139 10.64 30.95 6.54
C LYS A 139 10.80 32.44 6.25
N ASN A 140 10.61 32.90 5.01
CA ASN A 140 10.94 34.28 4.64
C ASN A 140 9.85 35.09 3.92
N ALA A 141 8.73 34.50 3.47
CA ALA A 141 7.86 35.24 2.53
C ALA A 141 6.34 35.08 2.69
N GLY A 142 5.82 34.38 3.72
CA GLY A 142 4.37 34.36 3.98
C GLY A 142 3.55 33.85 2.79
N HIS A 143 3.72 32.58 2.41
CA HIS A 143 2.97 31.91 1.34
C HIS A 143 2.88 32.66 0.00
N THR A 144 3.89 33.44 -0.39
CA THR A 144 3.85 34.18 -1.67
C THR A 144 4.36 33.37 -2.85
N ASP A 145 5.13 32.31 -2.60
CA ASP A 145 5.86 31.55 -3.62
C ASP A 145 5.25 30.15 -3.76
N TYR A 146 4.06 30.11 -4.35
CA TYR A 146 3.32 28.89 -4.67
C TYR A 146 3.72 28.37 -6.05
N TYR A 147 3.96 27.06 -6.16
CA TYR A 147 4.15 26.40 -7.45
C TYR A 147 2.80 25.96 -8.02
N ASP A 148 2.15 26.85 -8.79
CA ASP A 148 0.86 26.60 -9.45
C ASP A 148 0.84 25.35 -10.34
N ASP A 149 2.00 24.94 -10.86
CA ASP A 149 2.17 23.81 -11.76
C ASP A 149 2.57 22.50 -11.06
N PHE A 150 2.75 22.52 -9.73
CA PHE A 150 3.29 21.35 -9.02
C PHE A 150 2.32 20.17 -8.97
N GLU A 151 1.01 20.39 -9.16
CA GLU A 151 0.03 19.30 -9.22
C GLU A 151 0.37 18.27 -10.32
N ASP A 152 0.90 18.73 -11.46
CA ASP A 152 1.33 17.87 -12.57
C ASP A 152 2.59 17.04 -12.24
N LYS A 153 3.27 17.37 -11.13
CA LYS A 153 4.45 16.67 -10.62
C LYS A 153 4.12 15.61 -9.57
N VAL A 154 2.84 15.47 -9.20
CA VAL A 154 2.39 14.50 -8.21
C VAL A 154 1.67 13.34 -8.88
N THR A 155 2.22 12.15 -8.74
CA THR A 155 1.62 10.90 -9.23
C THR A 155 1.28 9.95 -8.09
N GLU A 156 0.33 9.06 -8.34
CA GLU A 156 -0.19 8.15 -7.33
C GLU A 156 -0.29 6.73 -7.88
N GLU A 157 0.29 5.80 -7.15
CA GLU A 157 0.04 4.38 -7.34
C GLU A 157 -0.82 3.84 -6.21
N ILE A 158 -1.97 3.27 -6.57
CA ILE A 158 -2.91 2.69 -5.61
C ILE A 158 -2.88 1.18 -5.78
N VAL A 159 -2.67 0.45 -4.69
CA VAL A 159 -2.68 -1.01 -4.68
C VAL A 159 -3.77 -1.53 -3.75
N LEU A 160 -4.35 -2.67 -4.10
CA LEU A 160 -5.12 -3.50 -3.18
C LEU A 160 -4.12 -4.39 -2.42
N VAL A 161 -3.95 -4.13 -1.13
CA VAL A 161 -2.98 -4.87 -0.32
C VAL A 161 -3.40 -6.34 -0.24
N GLY A 162 -2.47 -7.25 -0.51
CA GLY A 162 -2.69 -8.69 -0.61
C GLY A 162 -3.05 -9.22 -2.01
N ASP A 163 -3.39 -8.36 -2.98
CA ASP A 163 -3.63 -8.75 -4.38
C ASP A 163 -2.30 -8.72 -5.17
N THR A 164 -1.53 -9.79 -5.05
CA THR A 164 -0.14 -9.86 -5.49
C THR A 164 0.04 -10.04 -6.99
N ASN A 165 -1.04 -10.36 -7.70
CA ASN A 165 -1.05 -10.55 -9.15
C ASN A 165 -1.93 -9.52 -9.88
N ARG A 166 -2.52 -8.55 -9.16
CA ARG A 166 -3.40 -7.48 -9.68
C ARG A 166 -4.66 -7.97 -10.36
N ASN A 167 -5.23 -9.09 -9.91
CA ASN A 167 -6.48 -9.61 -10.48
C ASN A 167 -7.75 -8.98 -9.84
N GLY A 168 -7.59 -8.13 -8.83
CA GLY A 168 -8.66 -7.42 -8.12
C GLY A 168 -9.26 -8.18 -6.94
N THR A 169 -8.74 -9.37 -6.63
CA THR A 169 -9.20 -10.26 -5.57
C THR A 169 -8.01 -10.68 -4.70
N ILE A 170 -8.24 -10.81 -3.39
CA ILE A 170 -7.25 -11.36 -2.46
C ILE A 170 -7.64 -12.82 -2.24
N GLU A 171 -6.74 -13.76 -2.53
CA GLU A 171 -6.99 -15.21 -2.43
C GLU A 171 -5.78 -15.95 -1.83
N LEU A 172 -5.95 -17.25 -1.52
CA LEU A 172 -4.81 -18.10 -1.10
C LEU A 172 -3.73 -18.25 -2.19
N SER A 173 -4.09 -18.05 -3.46
CA SER A 173 -3.15 -18.07 -4.58
C SER A 173 -2.09 -16.96 -4.47
N ASP A 174 -2.46 -15.81 -3.90
CA ASP A 174 -1.54 -14.71 -3.61
C ASP A 174 -0.52 -15.07 -2.54
N ALA A 175 -0.95 -15.74 -1.46
CA ALA A 175 -0.05 -16.23 -0.43
C ALA A 175 0.98 -17.21 -1.00
N VAL A 176 0.54 -18.09 -1.91
CA VAL A 176 1.43 -19.01 -2.62
C VAL A 176 2.40 -18.25 -3.52
N TYR A 177 1.95 -17.19 -4.20
CA TYR A 177 2.81 -16.39 -5.08
C TYR A 177 3.92 -15.66 -4.29
N ILE A 178 3.59 -15.13 -3.10
CA ILE A 178 4.58 -14.58 -2.16
C ILE A 178 5.64 -15.63 -1.80
N LEU A 179 5.22 -16.83 -1.39
CA LEU A 179 6.16 -17.89 -1.01
C LEU A 179 7.05 -18.35 -2.18
N GLN A 180 6.48 -18.39 -3.39
CA GLN A 180 7.23 -18.68 -4.62
C GLN A 180 8.25 -17.59 -4.94
N TYR A 181 7.88 -16.32 -4.78
CA TYR A 181 8.78 -15.18 -4.90
C TYR A 181 9.91 -15.25 -3.88
N VAL A 182 9.62 -15.47 -2.60
CA VAL A 182 10.63 -15.59 -1.54
C VAL A 182 11.60 -16.74 -1.84
N ALA A 183 11.10 -17.87 -2.34
CA ALA A 183 11.91 -19.03 -2.70
C ALA A 183 12.74 -18.85 -3.97
N ASN A 184 12.24 -18.10 -4.96
CA ASN A 184 12.93 -17.83 -6.21
C ASN A 184 12.52 -16.47 -6.82
N PRO A 185 13.11 -15.36 -6.35
CA PRO A 185 12.70 -14.01 -6.76
C PRO A 185 12.89 -13.75 -8.26
N ILE A 186 13.85 -14.43 -8.90
CA ILE A 186 14.15 -14.26 -10.32
C ILE A 186 13.03 -14.86 -11.18
N LYS A 187 12.56 -16.08 -10.84
CA LYS A 187 11.52 -16.76 -11.61
C LYS A 187 10.15 -16.10 -11.43
N TYR A 188 9.89 -15.54 -10.25
CA TYR A 188 8.60 -14.98 -9.85
C TYR A 188 8.65 -13.46 -9.70
N SER A 189 9.49 -12.80 -10.50
CA SER A 189 9.70 -11.35 -10.43
C SER A 189 8.50 -10.50 -10.86
N GLY A 190 7.49 -11.12 -11.50
CA GLY A 190 6.27 -10.46 -11.92
C GLY A 190 5.24 -10.25 -10.80
N ILE A 191 5.58 -10.57 -9.55
CA ILE A 191 4.76 -10.26 -8.39
C ILE A 191 4.66 -8.75 -8.20
N ASP A 192 3.47 -8.26 -7.84
CA ASP A 192 3.34 -6.89 -7.33
C ASP A 192 3.87 -6.83 -5.90
N LYS A 193 5.09 -6.33 -5.76
CA LYS A 193 5.76 -6.20 -4.46
C LYS A 193 5.06 -5.18 -3.53
N LYS A 194 4.45 -4.13 -4.08
CA LYS A 194 3.77 -3.10 -3.29
C LYS A 194 2.47 -3.63 -2.68
N ALA A 195 1.77 -4.50 -3.40
CA ALA A 195 0.61 -5.23 -2.88
C ALA A 195 1.01 -6.41 -1.96
N ALA A 196 2.14 -7.05 -2.24
CA ALA A 196 2.64 -8.21 -1.49
C ALA A 196 3.32 -7.86 -0.16
N ASP A 197 3.75 -6.61 0.04
CA ASP A 197 4.23 -6.07 1.33
C ASP A 197 3.01 -5.69 2.19
N ILE A 198 2.46 -6.66 2.90
CA ILE A 198 1.14 -6.54 3.53
C ILE A 198 1.23 -5.78 4.82
N ASP A 199 2.24 -6.06 5.64
CA ASP A 199 2.49 -5.30 6.86
C ASP A 199 3.12 -3.92 6.58
N GLY A 200 3.57 -3.63 5.36
CA GLY A 200 4.09 -2.30 4.98
C GLY A 200 5.48 -2.02 5.55
N ASN A 201 6.21 -3.06 5.97
CA ASN A 201 7.55 -2.93 6.51
C ASN A 201 8.62 -2.70 5.41
N GLY A 202 8.26 -2.83 4.13
CA GLY A 202 9.13 -2.67 2.97
C GLY A 202 9.73 -3.97 2.43
N TYR A 203 9.40 -5.13 3.02
CA TYR A 203 9.98 -6.43 2.68
C TYR A 203 8.91 -7.49 2.45
N VAL A 204 8.80 -7.95 1.21
CA VAL A 204 7.97 -9.12 0.86
C VAL A 204 8.62 -10.41 1.37
N ASN A 205 8.01 -11.04 2.37
CA ASN A 205 8.52 -12.25 3.02
C ASN A 205 7.40 -13.24 3.40
N SER A 206 7.74 -14.34 4.09
CA SER A 206 6.76 -15.38 4.45
C SER A 206 5.70 -14.90 5.45
N TYR A 207 5.98 -13.83 6.22
CA TYR A 207 5.02 -13.23 7.13
C TYR A 207 3.85 -12.60 6.39
N ASP A 208 4.08 -11.97 5.23
CA ASP A 208 3.00 -11.45 4.38
C ASP A 208 2.07 -12.57 3.90
N ALA A 209 2.64 -13.69 3.46
CA ALA A 209 1.85 -14.86 3.09
C ALA A 209 0.98 -15.39 4.25
N LEU A 210 1.50 -15.36 5.49
CA LEU A 210 0.73 -15.72 6.67
C LEU A 210 -0.42 -14.73 6.93
N LEU A 211 -0.22 -13.43 6.70
CA LEU A 211 -1.27 -12.43 6.86
C LEU A 211 -2.44 -12.66 5.90
N ILE A 212 -2.17 -13.03 4.64
CA ILE A 212 -3.24 -13.42 3.70
C ILE A 212 -4.03 -14.61 4.22
N GLN A 213 -3.35 -15.66 4.73
CA GLN A 213 -4.04 -16.84 5.26
C GLN A 213 -4.93 -16.48 6.46
N ARG A 214 -4.44 -15.61 7.36
CA ARG A 214 -5.22 -15.10 8.50
C ARG A 214 -6.44 -14.30 8.03
N TYR A 215 -6.29 -13.46 7.02
CA TYR A 215 -7.37 -12.68 6.42
C TYR A 215 -8.44 -13.58 5.79
N GLN A 216 -8.04 -14.57 4.99
CA GLN A 216 -8.95 -15.56 4.37
C GLN A 216 -9.68 -16.42 5.40
N SER A 217 -9.08 -16.63 6.57
CA SER A 217 -9.67 -17.40 7.66
C SER A 217 -10.52 -16.55 8.62
N GLY A 218 -10.63 -15.24 8.38
CA GLY A 218 -11.33 -14.30 9.27
C GLY A 218 -10.63 -14.06 10.62
N LEU A 219 -9.37 -14.46 10.76
CA LEU A 219 -8.56 -14.20 11.97
C LEU A 219 -8.12 -12.73 12.07
N ILE A 220 -8.07 -12.04 10.93
CA ILE A 220 -7.98 -10.58 10.83
C ILE A 220 -9.04 -10.10 9.84
N ASN A 221 -9.66 -8.96 10.12
CA ASN A 221 -10.74 -8.44 9.28
C ASN A 221 -10.22 -7.52 8.16
N SER A 222 -9.01 -7.01 8.33
CA SER A 222 -8.38 -5.99 7.50
C SER A 222 -6.86 -6.09 7.59
N PHE A 223 -6.14 -5.67 6.53
CA PHE A 223 -4.69 -5.47 6.60
C PHE A 223 -4.31 -4.13 7.23
N GLY A 224 -5.25 -3.19 7.34
CA GLY A 224 -5.07 -1.92 8.06
C GLY A 224 -4.77 -2.08 9.55
N ASP A 225 -4.99 -3.26 10.13
CA ASP A 225 -4.69 -3.60 11.54
C ASP A 225 -3.23 -4.04 11.76
N VAL A 226 -2.50 -4.36 10.69
CA VAL A 226 -1.17 -4.98 10.77
C VAL A 226 -0.08 -4.14 10.10
N GLN A 227 -0.40 -2.88 9.76
CA GLN A 227 0.56 -1.95 9.17
C GLN A 227 1.66 -1.57 10.18
N ALA A 228 2.90 -1.50 9.71
CA ALA A 228 4.10 -1.09 10.44
C ALA A 228 4.36 0.41 10.36
#